data_AF-A0A2S2QQI1-F1
#
_entry.id   AF-A0A2S2QQI1-F1
#
_cell.length_a   1.000
_cell.length_b   1.000
_cell.length_c   1.000
_cell.angle_alpha   90.00
_cell.angle_beta   90.00
_cell.angle_gamma   90.00
#
_symmetry.space_group_name_H-M   'P 1'
#
loop_
_entity.id
_entity.type
_entity.pdbx_description
1 polymer ?
#
loop_
_entity_poly.entity_id
_entity_poly.type
_entity_poly.pdbx_seq_one_letter_code
_entity_poly.pdbx_strand_id
1 'polypeptide(L)'
;FTRFSLTGTPVSDDIEWPLYNETRPIYHVWNAAELDVGYGPRATECQFWNGFFPKIARALEESSKTTCEDYSDFIPATNENCTLPTSSTATKQQVFFVIFIIILPAHGLF
;
A
#
# COMPACT_ATOMS: atom_id res chain seq x y z
N PHE A 1 25.31 -6.48 19.30
CA PHE A 1 25.08 -7.73 18.54
C PHE A 1 25.86 -8.93 19.06
N THR A 2 27.14 -8.82 19.44
CA THR A 2 27.99 -9.95 19.92
C THR A 2 27.29 -10.90 20.90
N ARG A 3 26.56 -10.34 21.87
CA ARG A 3 25.87 -11.16 22.86
C ARG A 3 24.69 -11.96 22.28
N PHE A 4 23.89 -11.35 21.40
CA PHE A 4 22.82 -12.08 20.72
C PHE A 4 23.39 -13.28 19.97
N SER A 5 24.54 -13.11 19.30
CA SER A 5 25.22 -14.20 18.60
C SER A 5 25.68 -15.34 19.52
N LEU A 6 25.98 -15.06 20.79
CA LEU A 6 26.43 -16.07 21.76
C LEU A 6 25.29 -16.70 22.57
N THR A 7 24.23 -15.93 22.85
CA THR A 7 23.21 -16.29 23.85
C THR A 7 21.79 -16.33 23.30
N GLY A 8 21.57 -15.84 22.07
CA GLY A 8 20.22 -15.60 21.53
C GLY A 8 19.49 -14.41 22.16
N THR A 9 20.08 -13.73 23.13
CA THR A 9 19.49 -12.57 23.81
C THR A 9 20.31 -11.31 23.56
N PRO A 10 19.69 -10.20 23.09
CA PRO A 10 20.42 -8.98 22.78
C PRO A 10 20.79 -8.13 24.01
N VAL A 11 20.09 -8.29 25.14
CA VAL A 11 20.22 -7.46 26.35
C VAL A 11 20.34 -8.28 27.62
N SER A 12 20.85 -7.67 28.69
CA SER A 12 21.15 -8.27 30.01
C SER A 12 19.91 -8.68 30.76
N ASP A 13 20.08 -9.62 31.68
CA ASP A 13 18.95 -10.25 32.35
C ASP A 13 18.18 -9.24 33.23
N ASP A 14 18.77 -8.07 33.46
CA ASP A 14 18.20 -6.87 34.08
C ASP A 14 17.36 -5.99 33.13
N ILE A 15 17.46 -6.18 31.82
CA ILE A 15 16.71 -5.41 30.82
C ILE A 15 15.63 -6.31 30.20
N GLU A 16 14.37 -5.91 30.38
CA GLU A 16 13.26 -6.59 29.74
C GLU A 16 13.20 -6.25 28.24
N TRP A 17 13.57 -7.21 27.40
CA TRP A 17 13.32 -7.15 25.95
C TRP A 17 12.39 -8.30 25.57
N PRO A 18 11.08 -8.03 25.42
CA PRO A 18 10.12 -9.08 25.11
C PRO A 18 10.33 -9.63 23.68
N LEU A 19 10.17 -10.94 23.54
CA LEU A 19 10.18 -11.59 22.23
C LEU A 19 9.00 -11.11 21.38
N TYR A 20 9.27 -10.84 20.11
CA TYR A 20 8.23 -10.53 19.14
C TYR A 20 7.27 -11.71 18.95
N ASN A 21 5.97 -11.43 18.93
CA ASN A 21 4.93 -12.39 18.61
C ASN A 21 3.87 -11.71 17.75
N GLU A 22 3.19 -12.43 16.84
CA GLU A 22 2.08 -11.88 16.05
C GLU A 22 0.96 -11.28 16.92
N THR A 23 0.66 -11.92 18.06
CA THR A 23 -0.35 -11.44 19.02
C THR A 23 0.14 -10.28 19.88
N ARG A 24 1.46 -10.13 20.03
CA ARG A 24 2.11 -9.08 20.82
C ARG A 24 3.33 -8.58 20.04
N PRO A 25 3.12 -7.77 18.98
CA PRO A 25 4.17 -7.38 18.04
C PRO A 25 5.04 -6.25 18.61
N ILE A 26 5.60 -6.48 19.80
CA ILE A 26 6.43 -5.53 20.51
C ILE A 26 7.82 -5.52 19.87
N TYR A 27 8.40 -4.34 19.71
CA TYR A 27 9.76 -4.17 19.26
C TYR A 27 10.47 -3.08 20.06
N HIS A 28 11.79 -3.19 20.17
CA HIS A 28 12.60 -2.19 20.85
C HIS A 28 12.90 -1.03 19.89
N VAL A 29 12.68 0.20 20.33
CA VAL A 29 13.12 1.41 19.63
C VAL A 29 14.56 1.66 20.01
N TRP A 30 15.47 1.57 19.05
CA TRP A 30 16.87 1.94 19.27
C TRP A 30 17.08 3.41 18.97
N ASN A 31 17.20 4.21 20.02
CA ASN A 31 17.57 5.61 19.94
C ASN A 31 18.68 5.90 20.99
N ALA A 32 19.31 7.08 20.91
CA ALA A 32 20.41 7.45 21.80
C ALA A 32 19.98 8.07 23.14
N ALA A 33 18.71 8.42 23.30
CA ALA A 33 18.18 9.19 24.42
C ALA A 33 17.44 8.32 25.44
N GLU A 34 16.61 7.39 24.97
CA GLU A 34 15.65 6.63 25.73
C GLU A 34 15.51 5.20 25.21
N LEU A 35 15.44 4.26 26.15
CA LEU A 35 15.02 2.89 25.84
C LEU A 35 13.49 2.87 25.82
N ASP A 36 12.92 2.79 24.63
CA ASP A 36 11.46 2.74 24.43
C ASP A 36 11.05 1.49 23.66
N VAL A 37 9.78 1.10 23.80
CA VAL A 37 9.17 -0.03 23.11
C VAL A 37 8.02 0.43 22.23
N GLY A 38 8.03 -0.02 20.98
CA GLY A 38 6.95 0.19 20.03
C GLY A 38 6.08 -1.06 19.84
N TYR A 39 4.93 -0.87 19.20
CA TYR A 39 3.99 -1.94 18.87
C TYR A 39 3.67 -1.91 17.38
N GLY A 40 3.81 -3.05 16.70
CA GLY A 40 3.41 -3.23 15.30
C GLY A 40 4.14 -2.27 14.36
N PRO A 41 5.43 -2.51 14.07
CA PRO A 41 6.24 -1.56 13.31
C PRO A 41 5.61 -1.31 11.94
N ARG A 42 5.16 -0.08 11.69
CA ARG A 42 4.49 0.34 10.45
C ARG A 42 3.29 -0.55 10.09
N ALA A 43 2.49 -0.94 11.10
CA ALA A 43 1.40 -1.90 10.93
C ALA A 43 0.43 -1.53 9.78
N THR A 44 0.08 -0.24 9.65
CA THR A 44 -0.81 0.26 8.59
C THR A 44 -0.21 0.06 7.20
N GLU A 45 1.06 0.41 7.01
CA GLU A 45 1.75 0.23 5.73
C GLU A 45 1.97 -1.25 5.42
N CYS A 46 2.33 -2.06 6.43
CA CYS A 46 2.45 -3.50 6.27
C CYS A 46 1.12 -4.14 5.91
N GLN A 47 -0.01 -3.68 6.46
CA GLN A 47 -1.34 -4.15 6.08
C GLN A 47 -1.63 -3.83 4.61
N PHE A 48 -1.25 -2.65 4.13
CA PHE A 48 -1.36 -2.30 2.72
C PHE A 48 -0.50 -3.24 1.87
N TRP A 49 0.81 -3.32 2.12
CA TRP A 49 1.74 -4.05 1.25
C TRP A 49 1.54 -5.57 1.29
N ASN A 50 1.27 -6.13 2.46
CA ASN A 50 1.17 -7.58 2.62
C ASN A 50 -0.28 -8.07 2.44
N GLY A 51 -1.27 -7.23 2.72
CA GLY A 51 -2.69 -7.62 2.69
C GLY A 51 -3.45 -7.12 1.47
N PHE A 52 -3.31 -5.84 1.13
CA PHE A 52 -4.11 -5.20 0.09
C PHE A 52 -3.45 -5.23 -1.29
N PHE A 53 -2.18 -4.85 -1.39
CA PHE A 53 -1.43 -4.76 -2.64
C PHE A 53 -1.46 -6.06 -3.48
N PRO A 54 -1.35 -7.27 -2.90
CA PRO A 54 -1.43 -8.51 -3.68
C PRO A 54 -2.76 -8.69 -4.42
N LYS A 55 -3.84 -8.08 -3.92
CA LYS A 55 -5.16 -8.10 -4.59
C LYS A 55 -5.17 -7.21 -5.83
N ILE A 56 -4.52 -6.04 -5.76
CA ILE A 56 -4.35 -5.15 -6.92
C ILE A 56 -3.50 -5.84 -7.99
N ALA A 57 -2.35 -6.40 -7.59
CA ALA A 57 -1.45 -7.08 -8.51
C ALA A 57 -2.17 -8.19 -9.30
N ARG A 58 -2.96 -9.02 -8.61
CA ARG A 58 -3.76 -10.07 -9.25
C ARG A 58 -4.81 -9.52 -10.21
N ALA A 59 -5.54 -8.48 -9.81
CA ALA A 59 -6.55 -7.87 -10.67
C ALA A 59 -5.95 -7.29 -11.96
N LEU A 60 -4.73 -6.74 -11.89
CA LEU A 60 -4.01 -6.24 -13.06
C LEU A 60 -3.55 -7.37 -13.99
N GLU A 61 -3.05 -8.48 -13.44
CA GLU A 61 -2.70 -9.67 -14.23
C GLU A 61 -3.93 -10.26 -14.94
N GLU A 62 -5.05 -10.39 -14.25
CA GLU A 62 -6.32 -10.86 -14.83
C GLU A 62 -6.85 -9.91 -15.92
N SER A 63 -6.76 -8.59 -15.68
CA SER A 63 -7.13 -7.58 -16.67
C SER A 63 -6.25 -7.62 -17.91
N SER A 64 -4.95 -7.90 -17.77
CA SER A 64 -4.02 -8.01 -18.90
C SER A 64 -4.25 -9.25 -19.77
N LYS A 65 -4.93 -10.27 -19.23
CA LYS A 65 -5.27 -11.50 -19.96
C LYS A 65 -6.54 -11.36 -20.81
N THR A 66 -7.31 -10.30 -20.61
CA THR A 66 -8.38 -9.93 -21.54
C THR A 66 -7.76 -9.18 -22.72
N THR A 67 -7.10 -9.93 -23.59
CA THR A 67 -6.67 -9.44 -24.90
C THR A 67 -7.91 -8.98 -25.66
N CYS A 68 -7.80 -7.85 -26.36
CA CYS A 68 -8.80 -7.31 -27.28
C CYS A 68 -8.99 -8.18 -28.53
N GLU A 69 -9.12 -9.50 -28.38
CA GLU A 69 -9.35 -10.48 -29.44
C GLU A 69 -10.58 -11.33 -29.09
N ASP A 70 -11.74 -10.66 -29.02
CA ASP A 70 -13.03 -11.31 -29.24
C ASP A 70 -14.01 -10.31 -29.87
N TYR A 71 -13.57 -9.64 -30.94
CA TYR A 71 -14.50 -9.18 -31.96
C TYR A 71 -14.25 -10.05 -33.18
N SER A 72 -15.02 -11.13 -33.30
CA SER A 72 -15.12 -11.86 -34.54
C SER A 72 -15.51 -10.90 -35.66
N ASP A 73 -14.66 -10.83 -36.68
CA ASP A 73 -14.85 -10.10 -37.93
C ASP A 73 -16.17 -10.49 -38.62
N PHE A 74 -17.27 -9.82 -38.29
CA PHE A 74 -18.46 -9.74 -39.14
C PHE A 74 -19.10 -8.37 -38.97
N ILE A 75 -18.53 -7.36 -39.64
CA ILE A 75 -19.30 -6.17 -40.01
C ILE A 75 -19.89 -6.46 -41.39
N PRO A 76 -21.21 -6.71 -41.53
CA PRO A 76 -21.83 -6.72 -42.83
C PRO A 76 -21.81 -5.28 -43.36
N ALA A 77 -21.06 -5.07 -44.45
CA ALA A 77 -21.16 -3.86 -45.23
C ALA A 77 -22.60 -3.71 -45.72
N THR A 78 -23.29 -2.64 -45.32
CA THR A 78 -24.27 -1.83 -46.11
C THR A 78 -25.27 -1.12 -45.20
N ASN A 79 -25.05 0.17 -44.93
CA ASN A 79 -25.81 1.27 -45.55
C ASN A 79 -25.54 2.59 -44.83
N GLU A 80 -25.46 3.65 -45.64
CA GLU A 80 -25.15 5.01 -45.24
C GLU A 80 -26.30 5.61 -44.42
N ASN A 81 -26.08 5.86 -43.12
CA ASN A 81 -26.64 7.02 -42.44
C ASN A 81 -25.87 7.34 -41.15
N CYS A 82 -24.84 8.17 -41.26
CA CYS A 82 -24.17 8.76 -40.10
C CYS A 82 -25.06 9.84 -39.48
N THR A 83 -25.99 9.46 -38.60
CA THR A 83 -26.59 10.40 -37.66
C THR A 83 -25.94 10.20 -36.30
N LEU A 84 -25.04 11.13 -35.94
CA LEU A 84 -24.47 11.24 -34.60
C LEU A 84 -25.60 11.40 -33.56
N PRO A 85 -25.68 10.57 -32.50
CA PRO A 85 -26.44 10.95 -31.33
C PRO A 85 -25.66 12.04 -30.57
N THR A 86 -26.00 13.30 -30.82
CA THR A 86 -25.70 14.39 -29.90
C THR A 86 -26.64 14.30 -28.71
N SER A 87 -26.15 13.78 -27.58
CA SER A 87 -26.42 14.32 -26.24
C SER A 87 -25.61 13.54 -25.22
N SER A 88 -24.42 14.05 -24.93
CA SER A 88 -23.75 13.80 -23.67
C SER A 88 -24.59 14.43 -22.55
N THR A 89 -25.33 13.63 -21.79
CA THR A 89 -25.58 13.99 -20.40
C THR A 89 -24.25 13.83 -19.67
N ALA A 90 -23.51 14.94 -19.58
CA ALA A 90 -22.36 15.08 -18.73
C ALA A 90 -22.81 14.92 -17.27
N THR A 91 -22.74 13.70 -16.75
CA THR A 91 -22.81 13.47 -15.31
C THR A 91 -21.57 14.11 -14.72
N LYS A 92 -21.75 15.23 -14.00
CA LYS A 92 -20.69 15.87 -13.22
C LYS A 92 -20.15 14.85 -12.22
N GLN A 93 -19.06 14.19 -12.57
CA GLN A 93 -18.28 13.41 -11.64
C GLN A 93 -17.57 14.43 -10.75
N GLN A 94 -18.13 14.66 -9.56
CA GLN A 94 -17.58 15.58 -8.59
C GLN A 94 -16.32 14.93 -8.02
N VAL A 95 -15.18 15.19 -8.68
CA VAL A 95 -13.85 14.78 -8.23
C VAL A 95 -13.58 15.54 -6.93
N PHE A 96 -13.75 14.86 -5.79
CA PHE A 96 -13.22 15.35 -4.53
C PHE A 96 -11.70 15.23 -4.58
N PHE A 97 -11.03 16.34 -4.86
CA PHE A 97 -9.61 16.47 -4.57
C PHE A 97 -9.43 16.40 -3.05
N VAL A 98 -9.09 15.24 -2.52
CA VAL A 98 -8.53 15.14 -1.18
C VAL A 98 -7.13 15.71 -1.26
N ILE A 99 -6.99 16.99 -0.93
CA ILE A 99 -5.70 17.64 -0.80
C ILE A 99 -5.00 16.99 0.40
N PHE A 100 -4.08 16.07 0.13
CA PHE A 100 -3.09 15.67 1.13
C PHE A 100 -2.15 16.86 1.33
N ILE A 101 -2.38 17.63 2.39
CA ILE A 101 -1.38 18.57 2.86
C ILE A 101 -0.24 17.72 3.43
N ILE A 102 0.78 17.47 2.60
CA ILE A 102 2.06 16.95 3.07
C ILE A 102 2.69 18.10 3.85
N ILE A 103 2.51 18.08 5.18
CA ILE A 103 3.27 18.94 6.09
C ILE A 103 4.70 18.41 6.04
N LEU A 104 5.53 19.03 5.18
CA LEU A 104 6.97 18.86 5.23
C LEU A 104 7.44 19.35 6.62
N PRO A 105 8.14 18.51 7.42
CA PRO A 105 8.76 19.00 8.63
C PRO A 105 9.80 20.03 8.20
N ALA A 106 9.67 21.26 8.70
CA ALA A 106 10.67 22.28 8.53
C ALA A 106 11.97 21.79 9.18
N HIS A 107 12.89 21.30 8.36
CA HIS A 107 14.29 21.21 8.77
C HIS A 107 14.79 22.64 8.98
N GLY A 108 15.09 23.00 10.22
CA GLY A 108 15.85 24.21 10.50
C GLY A 108 15.76 24.70 11.94
N LEU A 109 16.93 24.61 12.61
CA LEU A 109 17.38 25.39 13.77
C LEU A 109 16.82 24.97 15.13
N PHE A 110 17.53 24.07 15.81
CA PHE A 110 18.31 24.37 17.02
C PHE A 110 19.41 23.32 17.21
#